data_AF-A0A8H9G763-F1
#
_entry.id   AF-A0A8H9G763-F1
#
_cell.length_a   1.000
_cell.length_b   1.000
_cell.length_c   1.000
_cell.angle_alpha   90.00
_cell.angle_beta   90.00
_cell.angle_gamma   90.00
#
_symmetry.space_group_name_H-M   'P 1'
#
loop_
_entity.id
_entity.type
_entity.pdbx_description
1 polymer ?
#
loop_
_entity_poly.entity_id
_entity_poly.type
_entity_poly.pdbx_seq_one_letter_code
_entity_poly.pdbx_strand_id
1 'polypeptide(L)'
;MARTPRERHEPIDLRSAEVVLAGTQELLPVLRAAAVRAGVDAMRMRVVGVDDLPDPTETGDAELAVIAIRRPGDDPAFHRAHEAAELIDPLMAPHAVRIVVTVSGVTRLAPKIERTLTSEVLHQIGAAAAPTGRNRPFRNLRMRLGLAALKTAGVRVFRIAIGH
;
A
#
# COMPACT_ATOMS: atom_id res chain seq x y z
N MET A 1 13.83 -29.82 0.97
CA MET A 1 13.82 -28.47 0.38
C MET A 1 13.49 -27.45 1.46
N ALA A 2 14.50 -26.83 2.05
CA ALA A 2 14.33 -25.81 3.08
C ALA A 2 13.71 -24.56 2.43
N ARG A 3 12.58 -24.09 2.97
CA ARG A 3 11.96 -22.82 2.57
C ARG A 3 12.93 -21.71 2.98
N THR A 4 13.41 -20.93 2.03
CA THR A 4 14.18 -19.70 2.27
C THR A 4 13.46 -18.86 3.32
N PRO A 5 14.16 -18.34 4.35
CA PRO A 5 13.56 -17.40 5.29
C PRO A 5 13.11 -16.20 4.48
N ARG A 6 11.79 -16.00 4.33
CA ARG A 6 11.27 -14.73 3.84
C ARG A 6 11.85 -13.65 4.73
N GLU A 7 12.61 -12.73 4.15
CA GLU A 7 13.08 -11.50 4.81
C GLU A 7 11.92 -10.95 5.65
N ARG A 8 12.10 -10.99 6.97
CA ARG A 8 11.09 -10.48 7.90
C ARG A 8 11.42 -9.02 8.08
N HIS A 9 10.58 -8.15 7.54
CA HIS A 9 10.55 -6.78 8.00
C HIS A 9 10.23 -6.78 9.50
N GLU A 10 10.82 -5.86 10.24
CA GLU A 10 10.44 -5.63 11.63
C GLU A 10 8.96 -5.20 11.68
N PRO A 11 8.20 -5.53 12.73
CA PRO A 11 6.81 -5.13 12.84
C PRO A 11 6.72 -3.61 12.98
N ILE A 12 5.91 -2.97 12.15
CA ILE A 12 5.71 -1.52 12.18
C ILE A 12 4.74 -1.16 13.31
N ASP A 13 5.15 -0.30 14.25
CA ASP A 13 4.23 0.32 15.19
C ASP A 13 3.50 1.48 14.51
N LEU A 14 2.28 1.21 14.04
CA LEU A 14 1.47 2.17 13.28
C LEU A 14 1.17 3.47 14.04
N ARG A 15 1.24 3.48 15.38
CA ARG A 15 0.97 4.69 16.17
C ARG A 15 2.14 5.67 16.16
N SER A 16 3.36 5.16 15.96
CA SER A 16 4.58 5.96 15.92
C SER A 16 5.23 6.02 14.54
N ALA A 17 4.86 5.15 13.62
CA ALA A 17 5.44 5.14 12.29
C ALA A 17 5.10 6.43 11.52
N GLU A 18 6.11 6.99 10.86
CA GLU A 18 5.91 7.96 9.78
C GLU A 18 5.36 7.20 8.55
N VAL A 19 4.27 7.71 7.97
CA VAL A 19 3.54 7.02 6.89
C VAL A 19 3.37 7.93 5.68
N VAL A 20 3.73 7.42 4.50
CA VAL A 20 3.49 8.10 3.23
C VAL A 20 2.25 7.51 2.55
N LEU A 21 1.30 8.37 2.19
CA LEU A 21 0.17 8.05 1.32
C LEU A 21 0.38 8.72 -0.03
N ALA A 22 0.66 7.94 -1.07
CA ALA A 22 0.86 8.44 -2.42
C ALA A 22 -0.32 8.03 -3.31
N GLY A 23 -0.90 8.95 -4.07
CA GLY A 23 -1.99 8.59 -4.97
C GLY A 23 -2.61 9.73 -5.74
N THR A 24 -3.53 9.41 -6.65
CA THR A 24 -4.40 10.43 -7.28
C THR A 24 -5.44 10.94 -6.29
N GLN A 25 -5.97 12.15 -6.53
CA GLN A 25 -6.97 12.80 -5.66
C GLN A 25 -8.20 11.94 -5.33
N GLU A 26 -8.63 11.08 -6.26
CA GLU A 26 -9.74 10.15 -6.04
C GLU A 26 -9.38 8.92 -5.18
N LEU A 27 -8.11 8.50 -5.17
CA LEU A 27 -7.64 7.32 -4.44
C LEU A 27 -7.13 7.66 -3.04
N LEU A 28 -6.61 8.87 -2.84
CA LEU A 28 -6.11 9.34 -1.55
C LEU A 28 -7.15 9.23 -0.40
N PRO A 29 -8.45 9.58 -0.59
CA PRO A 29 -9.46 9.37 0.44
C PRO A 29 -9.61 7.90 0.86
N VAL A 30 -9.50 6.96 -0.10
CA VAL A 30 -9.56 5.52 0.15
C VAL A 30 -8.37 5.07 0.99
N LEU A 31 -7.17 5.52 0.63
CA LEU A 31 -5.93 5.20 1.34
C LEU A 31 -5.95 5.75 2.77
N ARG A 32 -6.30 7.04 2.92
CA ARG A 32 -6.39 7.71 4.21
C ARG A 32 -7.40 7.02 5.12
N ALA A 33 -8.56 6.65 4.59
CA ALA A 33 -9.60 5.95 5.34
C ALA A 33 -9.20 4.53 5.74
N ALA A 34 -8.30 3.88 5.01
CA ALA A 34 -7.72 2.59 5.41
C ALA A 34 -6.63 2.77 6.48
N ALA A 35 -5.73 3.74 6.32
CA ALA A 35 -4.65 4.03 7.26
C ALA A 35 -5.17 4.44 8.64
N VAL A 36 -6.12 5.38 8.70
CA VAL A 36 -6.75 5.80 9.97
C VAL A 36 -7.43 4.62 10.66
N ARG A 37 -8.13 3.76 9.92
CA ARG A 37 -8.76 2.55 10.47
C ARG A 37 -7.75 1.51 10.95
N ALA A 38 -6.55 1.50 10.37
CA ALA A 38 -5.45 0.65 10.83
C ALA A 38 -4.81 1.17 12.12
N GLY A 39 -5.12 2.40 12.54
CA GLY A 39 -4.56 3.03 13.74
C GLY A 39 -3.34 3.91 13.47
N VAL A 40 -3.11 4.30 12.21
CA VAL A 40 -2.07 5.28 11.86
C VAL A 40 -2.43 6.66 12.42
N ASP A 41 -1.48 7.33 13.07
CA ASP A 41 -1.64 8.71 13.53
C ASP A 41 -1.72 9.67 12.33
N ALA A 42 -2.79 10.45 12.24
CA ALA A 42 -2.99 11.39 11.15
C ALA A 42 -1.99 12.53 11.11
N MET A 43 -1.33 12.84 12.22
CA MET A 43 -0.27 13.87 12.27
C MET A 43 1.06 13.36 11.71
N ARG A 44 1.23 12.03 11.59
CA ARG A 44 2.39 11.35 11.01
C ARG A 44 2.13 10.82 9.61
N MET A 45 0.99 11.21 9.01
CA MET A 45 0.66 10.88 7.64
C MET A 45 1.11 12.01 6.71
N ARG A 46 2.09 11.71 5.87
CA ARG A 46 2.45 12.54 4.73
C ARG A 46 1.63 12.12 3.51
N VAL A 47 1.00 13.09 2.84
CA VAL A 47 0.21 12.84 1.63
C VAL A 47 0.95 13.39 0.42
N VAL A 48 1.11 12.57 -0.62
CA VAL A 48 1.82 12.89 -1.86
C VAL A 48 0.89 12.64 -3.04
N GLY A 49 0.72 13.63 -3.91
CA GLY A 49 0.01 13.46 -5.17
C GLY A 49 0.83 12.62 -6.16
N VAL A 50 0.20 11.78 -6.98
CA VAL A 50 0.94 11.02 -8.03
C VAL A 50 1.66 11.92 -9.04
N ASP A 51 1.16 13.14 -9.26
CA ASP A 51 1.79 14.14 -10.13
C ASP A 51 2.79 15.03 -9.37
N ASP A 52 2.83 14.92 -8.05
CA ASP A 52 3.73 15.67 -7.17
C ASP A 52 4.91 14.78 -6.82
N LEU A 53 5.90 14.73 -7.71
CA LEU A 53 7.17 14.08 -7.41
C LEU A 53 7.77 14.73 -6.15
N PRO A 54 8.18 13.95 -5.14
CA PRO A 54 8.90 14.52 -4.01
C PRO A 54 10.16 15.22 -4.52
N ASP A 55 10.49 16.36 -3.91
CA ASP A 55 11.71 17.08 -4.25
C ASP A 55 12.90 16.12 -4.07
N PRO A 56 13.81 15.99 -5.04
CA PRO A 56 14.95 15.06 -4.94
C PRO A 56 15.89 15.37 -3.77
N THR A 57 15.81 16.57 -3.18
CA THR A 57 16.54 16.94 -1.96
C THR A 57 15.80 16.57 -0.68
N GLU A 58 14.53 16.20 -0.79
CA GLU A 58 13.70 15.84 0.32
C GLU A 58 13.92 14.39 0.70
N THR A 59 14.22 14.19 1.99
CA THR A 59 14.45 12.88 2.57
C THR A 59 13.47 12.65 3.72
N GLY A 60 13.18 11.39 4.00
CA GLY A 60 12.29 11.01 5.09
C GLY A 60 12.57 9.61 5.61
N ASP A 61 12.07 9.35 6.81
CA ASP A 61 12.25 8.09 7.51
C ASP A 61 10.93 7.31 7.61
N ALA A 62 10.09 7.39 6.58
CA ALA A 62 8.79 6.71 6.62
C ALA A 62 8.97 5.20 6.69
N GLU A 63 8.28 4.53 7.61
CA GLU A 63 8.35 3.07 7.78
C GLU A 63 7.30 2.34 6.93
N LEU A 64 6.26 3.06 6.52
CA LEU A 64 5.16 2.53 5.71
C LEU A 64 4.82 3.48 4.58
N ALA A 65 4.73 2.95 3.36
CA ALA A 65 4.10 3.64 2.25
C ALA A 65 2.86 2.89 1.76
N VAL A 66 1.79 3.63 1.50
CA VAL A 66 0.63 3.13 0.77
C VAL A 66 0.48 3.96 -0.49
N ILE A 67 0.70 3.32 -1.64
CA ILE A 67 0.75 3.97 -2.95
C ILE A 67 -0.44 3.47 -3.76
N ALA A 68 -1.20 4.36 -4.38
CA ALA A 68 -2.28 4.00 -5.29
C ALA A 68 -2.15 4.73 -6.62
N ILE A 69 -1.78 3.99 -7.65
CA ILE A 69 -1.58 4.52 -8.99
C ILE A 69 -2.66 4.03 -9.94
N ARG A 70 -3.03 4.91 -10.87
CA ARG A 70 -3.71 4.48 -12.09
C ARG A 70 -2.68 3.99 -13.09
N ARG A 71 -3.02 2.92 -13.79
CA ARG A 71 -2.24 2.42 -14.90
C ARG A 71 -2.90 2.84 -16.23
N PRO A 72 -2.27 3.72 -17.02
CA PRO A 72 -2.67 3.92 -18.40
C PRO A 72 -2.23 2.71 -19.24
N GLY A 73 -3.18 2.07 -19.94
CA GLY A 73 -2.86 1.02 -20.92
C GLY A 73 -2.45 -0.35 -20.35
N ASP A 74 -1.61 -1.05 -21.13
CA ASP A 74 -1.27 -2.47 -20.99
C ASP A 74 -0.03 -2.76 -20.15
N ASP A 75 0.56 -1.75 -19.51
CA ASP A 75 1.79 -1.97 -18.73
C ASP A 75 1.61 -3.07 -17.67
N PRO A 76 2.64 -3.90 -17.43
CA PRO A 76 2.54 -4.90 -16.37
C PRO A 76 2.25 -4.22 -15.03
N ALA A 77 1.21 -4.66 -14.33
CA ALA A 77 0.78 -4.08 -13.06
C ALA A 77 1.90 -4.05 -12.02
N PHE A 78 2.80 -5.03 -12.07
CA PHE A 78 3.95 -5.12 -11.19
C PHE A 78 5.06 -4.13 -11.56
N HIS A 79 5.32 -3.92 -12.85
CA HIS A 79 6.34 -2.97 -13.32
C HIS A 79 5.98 -1.55 -12.87
N ARG A 80 4.74 -1.13 -13.11
CA ARG A 80 4.23 0.17 -12.61
C ARG A 80 4.25 0.29 -11.10
N ALA A 81 3.97 -0.80 -10.39
CA ALA A 81 4.05 -0.80 -8.94
C ALA A 81 5.47 -0.59 -8.43
N HIS A 82 6.47 -1.13 -9.15
CA HIS A 82 7.88 -0.95 -8.82
C HIS A 82 8.35 0.47 -9.13
N GLU A 83 8.06 1.01 -10.32
CA GLU A 83 8.37 2.41 -10.68
C GLU A 83 7.82 3.37 -9.64
N ALA A 84 6.54 3.22 -9.26
CA ALA A 84 5.93 4.09 -8.26
C ALA A 84 6.55 3.93 -6.85
N ALA A 85 7.07 2.75 -6.53
CA ALA A 85 7.78 2.51 -5.27
C ALA A 85 9.17 3.16 -5.26
N GLU A 86 9.86 3.21 -6.41
CA GLU A 86 11.15 3.90 -6.56
C GLU A 86 10.99 5.42 -6.47
N LEU A 87 9.90 5.98 -7.00
CA LEU A 87 9.66 7.43 -6.95
C LEU A 87 9.55 7.99 -5.53
N ILE A 88 9.05 7.19 -4.58
CA ILE A 88 8.92 7.60 -3.18
C ILE A 88 10.10 7.17 -2.33
N ASP A 89 11.07 6.45 -2.89
CA ASP A 89 12.20 5.86 -2.18
C ASP A 89 12.97 6.86 -1.29
N PRO A 90 13.23 8.11 -1.72
CA PRO A 90 13.90 9.10 -0.87
C PRO A 90 13.20 9.41 0.45
N LEU A 91 11.88 9.18 0.52
CA LEU A 91 11.07 9.43 1.71
C LEU A 91 11.02 8.22 2.66
N MET A 92 11.61 7.09 2.28
CA MET A 92 11.43 5.82 2.96
C MET A 92 12.65 5.43 3.80
N ALA A 93 12.38 4.88 4.98
CA ALA A 93 13.39 4.19 5.75
C ALA A 93 13.87 2.90 5.02
N PRO A 94 15.12 2.45 5.23
CA PRO A 94 15.68 1.28 4.54
C PRO A 94 14.89 -0.02 4.68
N HIS A 95 14.16 -0.18 5.79
CA HIS A 95 13.37 -1.36 6.12
C HIS A 95 11.86 -1.16 5.88
N ALA A 96 11.49 -0.08 5.21
CA ALA A 96 10.10 0.32 5.07
C ALA A 96 9.30 -0.67 4.21
N VAL A 97 8.02 -0.85 4.59
CA VAL A 97 7.08 -1.65 3.83
C VAL A 97 6.33 -0.77 2.85
N ARG A 98 6.30 -1.16 1.57
CA ARG A 98 5.56 -0.44 0.52
C ARG A 98 4.36 -1.28 0.08
N ILE A 99 3.15 -0.75 0.24
CA ILE A 99 1.90 -1.35 -0.22
C ILE A 99 1.46 -0.58 -1.47
N VAL A 100 1.52 -1.22 -2.63
CA VAL A 100 1.20 -0.58 -3.91
C VAL A 100 -0.08 -1.15 -4.49
N VAL A 101 -1.05 -0.27 -4.72
CA VAL A 101 -2.32 -0.54 -5.37
C VAL A 101 -2.22 -0.02 -6.80
N THR A 102 -2.48 -0.88 -7.78
CA THR A 102 -2.63 -0.45 -9.17
C THR A 102 -4.07 -0.61 -9.62
N VAL A 103 -4.61 0.44 -10.22
CA VAL A 103 -5.98 0.50 -10.73
C VAL A 103 -5.93 0.69 -12.23
N SER A 104 -6.56 -0.19 -13.00
CA SER A 104 -6.68 -0.03 -14.44
C SER A 104 -7.32 1.33 -14.80
N GLY A 105 -6.78 2.02 -15.80
CA GLY A 105 -7.30 3.32 -16.24
C GLY A 105 -8.78 3.30 -16.65
N VAL A 106 -9.27 2.17 -17.16
CA VAL A 106 -10.68 1.98 -17.55
C VAL A 106 -11.61 1.65 -16.37
N THR A 107 -11.04 1.37 -15.18
CA THR A 107 -11.84 1.07 -13.99
C THR A 107 -12.36 2.37 -13.38
N ARG A 108 -13.69 2.47 -13.26
CA ARG A 108 -14.34 3.50 -12.46
C ARG A 108 -14.46 3.04 -11.02
N LEU A 109 -13.92 3.82 -10.08
CA LEU A 109 -14.09 3.59 -8.65
C LEU A 109 -15.54 3.89 -8.28
N ALA A 110 -16.34 2.82 -8.17
CA ALA A 110 -17.67 2.89 -7.61
C ALA A 110 -17.59 2.64 -6.09
N PRO A 111 -18.56 3.13 -5.28
CA PRO A 111 -18.51 3.01 -3.82
C PRO A 111 -18.30 1.57 -3.30
N LYS A 112 -18.79 0.56 -4.04
CA LYS A 112 -18.60 -0.85 -3.70
C LYS A 112 -17.14 -1.30 -3.89
N ILE A 113 -16.48 -0.84 -4.95
CA ILE A 113 -15.07 -1.12 -5.24
C ILE A 113 -14.19 -0.40 -4.22
N GLU A 114 -14.47 0.87 -3.93
CA GLU A 114 -13.74 1.65 -2.91
C GLU A 114 -13.79 1.00 -1.53
N ARG A 115 -14.97 0.57 -1.07
CA ARG A 115 -15.11 -0.14 0.21
C ARG A 115 -14.30 -1.44 0.24
N THR A 116 -14.29 -2.16 -0.87
CA THR A 116 -13.55 -3.43 -0.98
C THR A 116 -12.05 -3.17 -1.00
N LEU A 117 -11.61 -2.15 -1.72
CA LEU A 117 -10.22 -1.70 -1.78
C LEU A 117 -9.75 -1.21 -0.40
N THR A 118 -10.54 -0.37 0.27
CA THR A 118 -10.26 0.08 1.65
C THR A 118 -10.02 -1.11 2.58
N SER A 119 -10.88 -2.12 2.50
CA SER A 119 -10.78 -3.33 3.34
C SER A 119 -9.52 -4.14 3.05
N GLU A 120 -9.12 -4.22 1.78
CA GLU A 120 -7.90 -4.91 1.36
C GLU A 120 -6.64 -4.13 1.77
N VAL A 121 -6.61 -2.81 1.60
CA VAL A 121 -5.50 -1.96 2.04
C VAL A 121 -5.35 -2.05 3.57
N LEU A 122 -6.45 -1.94 4.32
CA LEU A 122 -6.47 -2.12 5.77
C LEU A 122 -5.86 -3.48 6.18
N HIS A 123 -6.21 -4.55 5.46
CA HIS A 123 -5.64 -5.87 5.70
C HIS A 123 -4.12 -5.92 5.43
N GLN A 124 -3.65 -5.30 4.35
CA GLN A 124 -2.21 -5.25 4.05
C GLN A 124 -1.42 -4.44 5.08
N ILE A 125 -1.96 -3.30 5.54
CA ILE A 125 -1.36 -2.50 6.62
C ILE A 125 -1.29 -3.34 7.90
N GLY A 126 -2.39 -3.97 8.31
CA GLY A 126 -2.41 -4.85 9.49
C GLY A 126 -1.47 -6.05 9.37
N ALA A 127 -1.28 -6.59 8.16
CA ALA A 127 -0.33 -7.68 7.92
C ALA A 127 1.14 -7.23 7.91
N ALA A 128 1.42 -5.93 7.68
CA ALA A 128 2.73 -5.31 7.79
C ALA A 128 3.07 -4.95 9.25
N ALA A 129 2.08 -4.53 10.04
CA ALA A 129 2.25 -4.23 11.46
C ALA A 129 2.31 -5.49 12.36
N ALA A 130 1.92 -6.66 11.84
CA ALA A 130 1.80 -7.87 12.65
C ALA A 130 3.15 -8.39 13.16
N PRO A 131 3.36 -8.53 14.49
CA PRO A 131 4.63 -8.97 15.08
C PRO A 131 5.08 -10.36 14.68
N THR A 132 4.11 -11.23 14.44
CA THR A 132 4.34 -12.62 14.06
C THR A 132 3.29 -13.06 13.05
N GLY A 133 3.60 -14.10 12.27
CA GLY A 133 2.65 -14.69 11.32
C GLY A 133 1.36 -15.20 11.96
N ARG A 134 1.35 -15.44 13.27
CA ARG A 134 0.18 -15.90 14.05
C ARG A 134 -0.79 -14.77 14.40
N ASN A 135 -0.28 -13.53 14.48
CA ASN A 135 -1.07 -12.31 14.72
C ASN A 135 -1.48 -11.60 13.41
N ARG A 136 -1.15 -12.17 12.24
CA ARG A 136 -1.62 -11.61 10.98
C ARG A 136 -3.14 -11.68 10.90
N PRO A 137 -3.81 -10.60 10.46
CA PRO A 137 -5.25 -10.63 10.28
C PRO A 137 -5.63 -11.79 9.36
N PHE A 138 -6.56 -12.64 9.79
CA PHE A 138 -6.99 -13.78 8.98
C PHE A 138 -7.85 -13.28 7.82
N ARG A 139 -7.59 -13.82 6.62
CA ARG A 139 -8.36 -13.45 5.43
C ARG A 139 -9.65 -14.28 5.39
N ASN A 140 -10.75 -13.69 5.86
CA ASN A 140 -12.05 -14.36 5.83
C ASN A 140 -12.56 -14.57 4.38
N LEU A 141 -13.54 -15.46 4.20
CA LEU A 141 -14.09 -15.81 2.87
C LEU A 141 -14.59 -14.59 2.11
N ARG A 142 -15.23 -13.64 2.81
CA ARG A 142 -15.72 -12.38 2.23
C ARG A 142 -14.58 -11.51 1.68
N MET A 143 -13.46 -11.43 2.39
CA MET A 143 -12.26 -10.72 1.92
C MET A 143 -11.63 -11.42 0.72
N ARG A 144 -11.60 -12.75 0.69
CA ARG A 144 -11.10 -13.50 -0.48
C ARG A 144 -11.95 -13.25 -1.72
N LEU A 145 -13.28 -13.24 -1.57
CA LEU A 145 -14.21 -12.89 -2.64
C LEU A 145 -14.04 -11.41 -3.07
N GLY A 146 -13.86 -10.51 -2.09
CA GLY A 146 -13.55 -9.10 -2.34
C GLY A 146 -12.28 -8.91 -3.16
N LEU A 147 -11.20 -9.61 -2.83
CA LEU A 147 -9.96 -9.57 -3.60
C LEU A 147 -10.17 -10.08 -5.04
N ALA A 148 -10.95 -11.14 -5.24
CA ALA A 148 -11.27 -11.63 -6.57
C ALA A 148 -12.11 -10.60 -7.36
N ALA A 149 -13.04 -9.91 -6.71
CA ALA A 149 -13.82 -8.82 -7.29
C ALA A 149 -12.92 -7.62 -7.66
N LEU A 150 -11.95 -7.26 -6.82
CA LEU A 150 -10.93 -6.25 -7.16
C LEU A 150 -10.11 -6.69 -8.37
N LYS A 151 -9.69 -7.96 -8.39
CA LYS A 151 -8.87 -8.51 -9.47
C LYS A 151 -9.60 -8.45 -10.81
N THR A 152 -10.89 -8.79 -10.83
CA THR A 152 -11.74 -8.72 -12.02
C THR A 152 -12.05 -7.28 -12.42
N ALA A 153 -12.23 -6.38 -11.45
CA ALA A 153 -12.37 -4.95 -11.67
C ALA A 153 -11.05 -4.24 -12.07
N GLY A 154 -9.99 -4.97 -12.43
CA GLY A 154 -8.74 -4.36 -12.87
C GLY A 154 -7.90 -3.71 -11.77
N VAL A 155 -8.16 -4.03 -10.50
CA VAL A 155 -7.37 -3.59 -9.35
C VAL A 155 -6.39 -4.69 -8.94
N ARG A 156 -5.15 -4.33 -8.61
CA ARG A 156 -4.14 -5.23 -8.04
C ARG A 156 -3.54 -4.57 -6.81
N VAL A 157 -3.18 -5.38 -5.82
CA VAL A 157 -2.53 -4.92 -4.60
C VAL A 157 -1.27 -5.75 -4.40
N PHE A 158 -0.15 -5.08 -4.28
CA PHE A 158 1.18 -5.64 -4.10
C PHE A 158 1.75 -5.14 -2.78
N ARG A 159 2.50 -5.99 -2.10
CA ARG A 159 3.32 -5.59 -0.97
C ARG A 159 4.76 -5.85 -1.34
N ILE A 160 5.53 -4.78 -1.43
CA ILE A 160 6.94 -4.78 -1.79
C ILE A 160 7.71 -4.51 -0.49
N ALA A 161 8.48 -5.49 -0.07
CA ALA A 161 9.53 -5.30 0.92
C ALA A 161 10.83 -5.23 0.13
N ILE A 162 11.57 -4.13 0.26
CA ILE A 162 12.91 -4.03 -0.31
C ILE A 162 13.84 -4.36 0.85
N GLY A 163 14.44 -5.54 0.81
CA GLY A 163 15.58 -5.87 1.67
C GLY A 163 16.83 -5.28 1.04
N HIS A 164 17.56 -4.47 1.80
CA HIS A 164 18.98 -4.22 1.54
C HIS A 164 19.80 -5.05 2.52
#